data_AF-G7VFB3-F1
#
_entry.id   AF-G7VFB3-F1
#
_cell.length_a   1.000
_cell.length_b   1.000
_cell.length_c   1.000
_cell.angle_alpha   90.00
_cell.angle_beta   90.00
_cell.angle_gamma   90.00
#
_symmetry.space_group_name_H-M   'P 1'
#
loop_
_entity.id
_entity.type
_entity.pdbx_description
1 polymer ?
#
loop_
_entity_poly.entity_id
_entity_poly.type
_entity_poly.pdbx_seq_one_letter_code
_entity_poly.pdbx_strand_id
1 'polypeptide(L)'
;MTYIALGLLLLLLGYMEPVLRLVSQPLGAFFTAFGVGQLLHRRGRHVWGYLAAFLGVAAAVYLIPLPALTPRHREYLVVVAFGFFLNSARFFTRRLKKPLAPVSIAVSSWGLGSFLQLTHLHWLSSAVWGVGAGGAAASALGLLGGRLRRVGRFFARHTAAFGVLGGLLSVLYQVASLTGATWLFYSVAVGSVAAILLLGGDAVRPRPVRLYDDLDVAEVKRLEKRFIETGDVALLATYVAYHMARGGVDEGKALEVVRAALDYRDVTPSPFAPPLVVKLLRRLNRRRRARHLKRVMALLERYL
;
A
#
# COMPACT_ATOMS: atom_id res chain seq x y z
N MET A 1 -16.12 -14.66 -15.86
CA MET A 1 -17.11 -15.18 -16.83
C MET A 1 -18.36 -14.31 -16.85
N THR A 2 -18.99 -14.04 -15.71
CA THR A 2 -20.15 -13.13 -15.60
C THR A 2 -19.96 -11.76 -16.27
N TYR A 3 -18.86 -11.04 -15.97
CA TYR A 3 -18.59 -9.74 -16.60
C TYR A 3 -18.33 -9.82 -18.11
N ILE A 4 -17.74 -10.92 -18.59
CA ILE A 4 -17.50 -11.14 -20.03
C ILE A 4 -18.84 -11.39 -20.73
N ALA A 5 -19.67 -12.27 -20.17
CA ALA A 5 -21.00 -12.56 -20.70
C ALA A 5 -21.89 -11.30 -20.72
N LEU A 6 -21.87 -10.52 -19.65
CA LEU A 6 -22.57 -9.23 -19.57
C LEU A 6 -22.07 -8.24 -20.63
N GLY A 7 -20.75 -8.13 -20.81
CA GLY A 7 -20.15 -7.27 -21.82
C GLY A 7 -20.56 -7.66 -23.24
N LEU A 8 -20.49 -8.96 -23.57
CA LEU A 8 -20.93 -9.49 -24.86
C LEU A 8 -22.43 -9.29 -25.09
N LEU A 9 -23.25 -9.49 -24.06
CA LEU A 9 -24.69 -9.23 -24.12
C LEU A 9 -24.97 -7.77 -24.45
N LEU A 10 -24.30 -6.83 -23.78
CA LEU A 10 -24.47 -5.40 -24.04
C LEU A 10 -23.99 -5.00 -25.44
N LEU A 11 -22.90 -5.60 -25.94
CA LEU A 11 -22.44 -5.38 -27.31
C LEU A 11 -23.45 -5.90 -28.34
N LEU A 12 -24.00 -7.09 -28.11
CA LEU A 12 -25.06 -7.67 -28.93
C LEU A 12 -26.32 -6.79 -28.92
N LEU A 13 -26.71 -6.31 -27.74
CA LEU A 13 -27.87 -5.42 -27.55
C LEU A 13 -27.69 -4.10 -28.31
N GLY A 14 -26.51 -3.48 -28.26
CA GLY A 14 -26.21 -2.26 -29.03
C GLY A 14 -26.03 -2.46 -30.53
N TYR A 15 -25.77 -3.70 -30.96
CA TYR A 15 -25.78 -4.09 -32.37
C TYR A 15 -27.22 -4.22 -32.89
N MET A 16 -28.08 -4.92 -32.15
CA MET A 16 -29.47 -5.19 -32.52
C MET A 16 -30.39 -3.96 -32.35
N GLU A 17 -30.18 -3.15 -31.31
CA GLU A 17 -31.00 -1.99 -30.97
C GLU A 17 -30.22 -0.67 -31.08
N PRO A 18 -30.39 0.10 -32.18
CA PRO A 18 -29.66 1.35 -32.41
C PRO A 18 -29.87 2.39 -31.31
N VAL A 19 -31.07 2.43 -30.71
CA VAL A 19 -31.43 3.37 -29.63
C VAL A 19 -30.57 3.15 -28.39
N LEU A 20 -30.21 1.90 -28.11
CA LEU A 20 -29.43 1.52 -26.93
C LEU A 20 -27.93 1.58 -27.17
N ARG A 21 -27.48 1.76 -28.41
CA ARG A 21 -26.08 1.72 -28.83
C ARG A 21 -25.18 2.66 -28.02
N LEU A 22 -25.68 3.87 -27.76
CA LEU A 22 -24.99 4.94 -27.05
C LEU A 22 -24.60 4.59 -25.61
N VAL A 23 -25.34 3.69 -24.96
CA VAL A 23 -25.12 3.27 -23.57
C VAL A 23 -24.51 1.86 -23.53
N SER A 24 -25.01 0.97 -24.36
CA SER A 24 -24.66 -0.44 -24.36
C SER A 24 -23.27 -0.73 -24.95
N GLN A 25 -22.82 -0.01 -25.99
CA GLN A 25 -21.48 -0.20 -26.55
C GLN A 25 -20.33 0.19 -25.60
N PRO A 26 -20.33 1.39 -24.97
CA PRO A 26 -19.26 1.74 -24.04
C PRO A 26 -19.23 0.82 -22.82
N LEU A 27 -20.39 0.50 -22.24
CA LEU A 27 -20.48 -0.43 -21.11
C LEU A 27 -20.09 -1.85 -21.51
N GLY A 28 -20.52 -2.30 -22.70
CA GLY A 28 -20.16 -3.59 -23.27
C GLY A 28 -18.66 -3.74 -23.46
N ALA A 29 -18.01 -2.76 -24.10
CA ALA A 29 -16.56 -2.73 -24.27
C ALA A 29 -15.83 -2.76 -22.92
N PHE A 30 -16.27 -1.95 -21.95
CA PHE A 30 -15.71 -1.92 -20.60
C PHE A 30 -15.84 -3.26 -19.88
N PHE A 31 -17.05 -3.82 -19.76
CA PHE A 31 -17.29 -5.06 -19.01
C PHE A 31 -16.59 -6.26 -19.64
N THR A 32 -16.51 -6.31 -20.97
CA THR A 32 -15.81 -7.39 -21.68
C THR A 32 -14.32 -7.33 -21.37
N ALA A 33 -13.70 -6.17 -21.54
CA ALA A 33 -12.27 -5.97 -21.30
C ALA A 33 -11.89 -6.10 -19.81
N PHE A 34 -12.75 -5.60 -18.91
CA PHE A 34 -12.60 -5.79 -17.46
C PHE A 34 -12.73 -7.26 -17.05
N GLY A 35 -13.70 -7.98 -17.61
CA GLY A 35 -13.90 -9.41 -17.36
C GLY A 35 -12.72 -10.26 -17.85
N VAL A 36 -12.19 -9.96 -19.04
CA VAL A 36 -10.96 -10.55 -19.57
C VAL A 36 -9.77 -10.19 -18.66
N GLY A 37 -9.70 -8.94 -18.19
CA GLY A 37 -8.69 -8.48 -17.27
C GLY A 37 -8.68 -9.26 -15.95
N GLN A 38 -9.85 -9.47 -15.34
CA GLN A 38 -10.00 -10.30 -14.15
C GLN A 38 -9.58 -11.76 -14.39
N LEU A 39 -9.92 -12.33 -15.55
CA LEU A 39 -9.53 -13.69 -15.91
C LEU A 39 -8.00 -13.81 -16.01
N LEU A 40 -7.36 -12.87 -16.70
CA LEU A 40 -5.90 -12.81 -16.82
C LEU A 40 -5.23 -12.63 -15.45
N HIS A 41 -5.79 -11.78 -14.60
CA HIS A 41 -5.30 -11.59 -13.24
C HIS A 41 -5.39 -12.87 -12.40
N ARG A 42 -6.51 -13.60 -12.45
CA ARG A 42 -6.68 -14.90 -11.76
C ARG A 42 -5.70 -15.96 -12.26
N ARG A 43 -5.27 -15.87 -13.53
CA ARG A 43 -4.25 -16.76 -14.14
C ARG A 43 -2.80 -16.28 -13.91
N GLY A 44 -2.57 -15.33 -13.01
CA GLY A 44 -1.23 -14.81 -12.70
C GLY A 44 -0.65 -13.87 -13.76
N ARG A 45 -1.40 -13.54 -14.83
CA ARG A 45 -1.00 -12.58 -15.88
C ARG A 45 -1.43 -11.16 -15.49
N HIS A 46 -0.96 -10.68 -14.34
CA HIS A 46 -1.45 -9.44 -13.73
C HIS A 46 -1.30 -8.21 -14.61
N VAL A 47 -0.14 -7.99 -15.24
CA VAL A 47 0.11 -6.82 -16.11
C VAL A 47 -0.85 -6.80 -17.30
N TRP A 48 -1.03 -7.94 -17.96
CA TRP A 48 -2.00 -8.09 -19.04
C TRP A 48 -3.44 -7.88 -18.57
N GLY A 49 -3.74 -8.28 -17.33
CA GLY A 49 -5.03 -8.02 -16.71
C GLY A 49 -5.33 -6.54 -16.54
N TYR A 50 -4.36 -5.77 -16.03
CA TYR A 50 -4.50 -4.30 -15.91
C TYR A 50 -4.47 -3.59 -17.26
N LEU A 51 -3.73 -4.11 -18.24
CA LEU A 51 -3.75 -3.59 -19.61
C LEU A 51 -5.13 -3.74 -20.24
N ALA A 52 -5.76 -4.92 -20.08
CA ALA A 52 -7.12 -5.15 -20.57
C ALA A 52 -8.12 -4.21 -19.89
N ALA A 53 -8.02 -4.00 -18.57
CA ALA A 53 -8.85 -3.04 -17.87
C ALA A 53 -8.66 -1.59 -18.39
N PHE A 54 -7.41 -1.17 -18.64
CA PHE A 54 -7.10 0.13 -19.24
C PHE A 54 -7.73 0.28 -20.63
N LEU A 55 -7.59 -0.72 -21.51
CA LEU A 55 -8.19 -0.70 -22.84
C LEU A 55 -9.71 -0.62 -22.78
N GLY A 56 -10.33 -1.29 -21.80
CA GLY A 56 -11.77 -1.17 -21.54
C GLY A 56 -12.19 0.24 -21.15
N VAL A 57 -11.44 0.88 -20.25
CA VAL A 57 -11.67 2.29 -19.87
C VAL A 57 -11.46 3.22 -21.05
N ALA A 58 -10.40 3.05 -21.83
CA ALA A 58 -10.11 3.88 -22.99
C ALA A 58 -11.21 3.76 -24.05
N ALA A 59 -11.63 2.53 -24.37
CA ALA A 59 -12.73 2.27 -25.29
C ALA A 59 -14.03 2.93 -24.79
N ALA A 60 -14.37 2.79 -23.51
CA ALA A 60 -15.54 3.45 -22.94
C ALA A 60 -15.45 4.98 -23.06
N VAL A 61 -14.33 5.60 -22.70
CA VAL A 61 -14.16 7.06 -22.78
C VAL A 61 -14.39 7.60 -24.20
N TYR A 62 -13.96 6.87 -25.24
CA TYR A 62 -14.19 7.29 -26.62
C TYR A 62 -15.61 6.97 -27.13
N LEU A 63 -16.21 5.89 -26.65
CA LEU A 63 -17.55 5.45 -27.07
C LEU A 63 -18.69 6.15 -26.33
N ILE A 64 -18.48 6.66 -25.11
CA ILE A 64 -19.54 7.40 -24.40
C ILE A 64 -19.79 8.73 -25.14
N PRO A 65 -21.03 9.00 -25.56
CA PRO A 65 -21.41 10.27 -26.15
C PRO A 65 -21.54 11.33 -25.06
N LEU A 66 -20.42 11.88 -24.62
CA LEU A 66 -20.39 13.04 -23.73
C LEU A 66 -20.27 14.30 -24.58
N PRO A 67 -21.39 15.01 -24.88
CA PRO A 67 -21.35 16.23 -25.70
C PRO A 67 -20.57 17.36 -25.03
N ALA A 68 -20.43 17.33 -23.70
CA ALA A 68 -19.64 18.30 -22.94
C ALA A 68 -18.11 18.07 -23.01
N LEU A 69 -17.65 16.89 -23.49
CA LEU A 69 -16.22 16.57 -23.55
C LEU A 69 -15.71 16.56 -25.00
N THR A 70 -14.87 17.55 -25.32
CA THR A 70 -14.15 17.59 -26.60
C THR A 70 -13.18 16.41 -26.74
N PRO A 71 -12.70 16.08 -27.96
CA PRO A 71 -11.73 15.00 -28.17
C PRO A 71 -10.48 15.12 -27.29
N ARG A 72 -10.01 16.34 -27.04
CA ARG A 72 -8.87 16.61 -26.15
C ARG A 72 -9.13 16.21 -24.70
N HIS A 73 -10.34 16.46 -24.18
CA HIS A 73 -10.70 16.02 -22.83
C HIS A 73 -10.63 14.49 -22.72
N ARG A 74 -11.10 13.78 -23.74
CA ARG A 74 -11.07 12.32 -23.79
C ARG A 74 -9.64 11.78 -23.84
N GLU A 75 -8.77 12.39 -24.66
CA GLU A 75 -7.33 12.07 -24.69
C GLU A 75 -6.70 12.18 -23.29
N TYR A 76 -6.95 13.28 -22.58
CA TYR A 76 -6.36 13.47 -21.25
C TYR A 76 -6.91 12.50 -20.20
N LEU A 77 -8.20 12.15 -20.23
CA LEU A 77 -8.76 11.11 -19.37
C LEU A 77 -8.13 9.74 -19.64
N VAL A 78 -7.86 9.42 -20.91
CA VAL A 78 -7.17 8.19 -21.31
C VAL A 78 -5.72 8.21 -20.82
N VAL A 79 -5.03 9.34 -20.89
CA VAL A 79 -3.68 9.51 -20.35
C VAL A 79 -3.66 9.30 -18.83
N VAL A 80 -4.65 9.82 -18.11
CA VAL A 80 -4.81 9.57 -16.66
C VAL A 80 -4.99 8.07 -16.39
N ALA A 81 -5.89 7.42 -17.13
CA ALA A 81 -6.10 5.97 -17.01
C ALA A 81 -4.82 5.17 -17.32
N PHE A 82 -4.03 5.62 -18.29
CA PHE A 82 -2.72 5.02 -18.60
C PHE A 82 -1.72 5.19 -17.46
N GLY A 83 -1.69 6.35 -16.81
CA GLY A 83 -0.90 6.58 -15.60
C GLY A 83 -1.24 5.62 -14.46
N PHE A 84 -2.54 5.35 -14.23
CA PHE A 84 -2.99 4.33 -13.26
C PHE A 84 -2.58 2.91 -13.66
N PHE A 85 -2.62 2.58 -14.95
CA PHE A 85 -2.08 1.32 -15.46
C PHE A 85 -0.59 1.20 -15.16
N LEU A 86 0.23 2.21 -15.44
CA LEU A 86 1.67 2.20 -15.13
C LEU A 86 1.93 2.02 -13.63
N ASN A 87 1.17 2.73 -12.79
CA ASN A 87 1.23 2.60 -11.33
C ASN A 87 0.88 1.17 -10.88
N SER A 88 -0.09 0.52 -11.53
CA SER A 88 -0.46 -0.87 -11.23
C SER A 88 0.61 -1.85 -11.73
N ALA A 89 1.10 -1.66 -12.95
CA ALA A 89 2.11 -2.50 -13.60
C ALA A 89 3.40 -2.56 -12.77
N ARG A 90 3.81 -1.45 -12.16
CA ARG A 90 5.03 -1.38 -11.34
C ARG A 90 5.06 -2.41 -10.20
N PHE A 91 3.91 -2.77 -9.63
CA PHE A 91 3.84 -3.75 -8.54
C PHE A 91 4.13 -5.18 -9.02
N PHE A 92 3.86 -5.47 -10.29
CA PHE A 92 4.01 -6.80 -10.88
C PHE A 92 5.28 -6.95 -11.73
N THR A 93 5.92 -5.85 -12.11
CA THR A 93 7.20 -5.85 -12.85
C THR A 93 8.38 -5.63 -11.91
N ARG A 94 9.06 -6.69 -11.47
CA ARG A 94 10.21 -6.59 -10.54
C ARG A 94 11.31 -5.64 -11.03
N ARG A 95 11.65 -5.66 -12.33
CA ARG A 95 12.70 -4.83 -12.93
C ARG A 95 12.29 -3.36 -13.09
N LEU A 96 11.01 -3.11 -13.41
CA LEU A 96 10.50 -1.77 -13.71
C LEU A 96 9.82 -1.09 -12.50
N LYS A 97 9.70 -1.80 -11.36
CA LYS A 97 9.02 -1.31 -10.15
C LYS A 97 9.46 0.08 -9.71
N LYS A 98 10.77 0.30 -9.73
CA LYS A 98 11.39 1.56 -9.30
C LYS A 98 11.24 2.67 -10.35
N PRO A 99 11.65 2.49 -11.62
CA PRO A 99 11.53 3.55 -12.63
C PRO A 99 10.09 3.92 -12.99
N LEU A 100 9.13 3.01 -12.86
CA LEU A 100 7.72 3.31 -13.16
C LEU A 100 7.05 4.21 -12.11
N ALA A 101 7.60 4.32 -10.90
CA ALA A 101 7.03 5.19 -9.87
C ALA A 101 6.99 6.68 -10.30
N PRO A 102 8.13 7.33 -10.65
CA PRO A 102 8.10 8.72 -11.12
C PRO A 102 7.32 8.89 -12.42
N VAL A 103 7.43 7.94 -13.36
CA VAL A 103 6.72 8.02 -14.66
C VAL A 103 5.20 7.98 -14.47
N SER A 104 4.70 7.06 -13.66
CA SER A 104 3.25 6.95 -13.41
C SER A 104 2.67 8.21 -12.76
N ILE A 105 3.42 8.84 -11.85
CA ILE A 105 3.02 10.11 -11.20
C ILE A 105 3.00 11.22 -12.25
N ALA A 106 4.07 11.39 -13.02
CA ALA A 106 4.19 12.45 -14.02
C ALA A 106 3.10 12.36 -15.10
N VAL A 107 2.86 11.16 -15.63
CA VAL A 107 1.83 10.91 -16.66
C VAL A 107 0.43 11.20 -16.12
N SER A 108 0.12 10.74 -14.90
CA SER A 108 -1.19 10.96 -14.29
C SER A 108 -1.44 12.44 -13.98
N SER A 109 -0.44 13.13 -13.42
CA SER A 109 -0.55 14.55 -13.10
C SER A 109 -0.61 15.44 -14.32
N TRP A 110 0.14 15.10 -15.38
CA TRP A 110 0.10 15.83 -16.64
C TRP A 110 -1.28 15.70 -17.29
N GLY A 111 -1.78 14.46 -17.46
CA GLY A 111 -3.10 14.22 -18.01
C GLY A 111 -4.21 14.91 -17.21
N LEU A 112 -4.21 14.78 -15.88
CA LEU A 112 -5.22 15.40 -15.03
C LEU A 112 -5.15 16.92 -15.05
N GLY A 113 -3.94 17.50 -14.95
CA GLY A 113 -3.78 18.95 -14.96
C GLY A 113 -4.14 19.56 -16.32
N SER A 114 -3.80 18.91 -17.44
CA SER A 114 -4.21 19.36 -18.78
C SER A 114 -5.73 19.24 -18.98
N PHE A 115 -6.37 18.20 -18.45
CA PHE A 115 -7.83 18.11 -18.43
C PHE A 115 -8.45 19.28 -17.66
N LEU A 116 -7.97 19.56 -16.45
CA LEU A 116 -8.49 20.65 -15.61
C LEU A 116 -8.25 22.04 -16.19
N GLN A 117 -7.14 22.22 -16.91
CA GLN A 117 -6.85 23.45 -17.63
C GLN A 117 -7.87 23.69 -18.74
N LEU A 118 -8.29 22.65 -19.46
CA LEU A 118 -9.34 22.75 -20.47
C LEU A 118 -10.73 23.01 -19.88
N THR A 119 -10.99 22.60 -18.64
CA THR A 119 -12.23 22.92 -17.92
C THR A 119 -12.18 24.27 -17.20
N HIS A 120 -11.21 25.14 -17.50
CA HIS A 120 -11.03 26.47 -16.90
C HIS A 120 -10.82 26.48 -15.38
N LEU A 121 -10.36 25.38 -14.78
CA LEU A 121 -10.03 25.29 -13.36
C LEU A 121 -8.54 25.56 -13.12
N HIS A 122 -8.09 26.75 -13.48
CA HIS A 122 -6.66 27.13 -13.59
C HIS A 122 -5.85 27.00 -12.28
N TRP A 123 -6.49 27.24 -11.13
CA TRP A 123 -5.86 27.05 -9.81
C TRP A 123 -5.66 25.57 -9.50
N LEU A 124 -6.64 24.74 -9.83
CA LEU A 124 -6.59 23.31 -9.60
C LEU A 124 -5.61 22.63 -10.57
N SER A 125 -5.54 23.07 -11.83
CA SER A 125 -4.56 22.58 -12.79
C SER A 125 -3.13 22.89 -12.34
N SER A 126 -2.87 24.11 -11.86
CA SER A 126 -1.56 24.53 -11.34
C SER A 126 -1.16 23.71 -10.11
N ALA A 127 -2.10 23.48 -9.19
CA ALA A 127 -1.88 22.62 -8.03
C ALA A 127 -1.54 21.19 -8.45
N VAL A 128 -2.31 20.59 -9.37
CA VAL A 128 -2.11 19.21 -9.83
C VAL A 128 -0.77 19.04 -10.54
N TRP A 129 -0.36 19.99 -11.37
CA TRP A 129 0.98 19.98 -11.97
C TRP A 129 2.09 20.10 -10.93
N GLY A 130 1.94 21.00 -9.95
CA GLY A 130 2.88 21.13 -8.83
C GLY A 130 2.99 19.84 -8.02
N VAL A 131 1.87 19.20 -7.69
CA VAL A 131 1.83 17.91 -6.98
C VAL A 131 2.54 16.82 -7.77
N GLY A 132 2.26 16.76 -9.07
CA GLY A 132 2.92 15.86 -10.00
C GLY A 132 4.43 16.04 -10.03
N ALA A 133 4.89 17.28 -10.26
CA ALA A 133 6.29 17.63 -10.35
C ALA A 133 7.05 17.31 -9.06
N GLY A 134 6.51 17.71 -7.90
CA GLY A 134 7.12 17.43 -6.60
C GLY A 134 7.18 15.93 -6.28
N GLY A 135 6.08 15.21 -6.50
CA GLY A 135 6.02 13.76 -6.27
C GLY A 135 6.90 12.96 -7.23
N ALA A 136 6.98 13.36 -8.51
CA ALA A 136 7.82 12.72 -9.52
C ALA A 136 9.30 12.99 -9.26
N ALA A 137 9.68 14.23 -8.93
CA ALA A 137 11.06 14.59 -8.58
C ALA A 137 11.54 13.82 -7.34
N ALA A 138 10.75 13.78 -6.26
CA ALA A 138 11.07 12.99 -5.08
C ALA A 138 11.14 11.49 -5.39
N SER A 139 10.26 10.97 -6.25
CA SER A 139 10.32 9.56 -6.66
C SER A 139 11.56 9.25 -7.50
N ALA A 140 12.00 10.17 -8.35
CA ALA A 140 13.22 10.04 -9.15
C ALA A 140 14.48 10.12 -8.26
N LEU A 141 14.54 11.08 -7.33
CA LEU A 141 15.59 11.14 -6.30
C LEU A 141 15.59 9.89 -5.40
N GLY A 142 14.42 9.28 -5.21
CA GLY A 142 14.27 7.99 -4.53
C GLY A 142 14.97 6.81 -5.19
N LEU A 143 15.40 6.95 -6.45
CA LEU A 143 16.15 5.93 -7.20
C LEU A 143 17.65 5.94 -6.86
N LEU A 144 18.15 6.98 -6.19
CA LEU A 144 19.56 7.11 -5.84
C LEU A 144 20.04 5.94 -4.96
N GLY A 145 21.13 5.31 -5.40
CA GLY A 145 21.75 4.14 -4.76
C GLY A 145 23.19 4.40 -4.29
N GLY A 146 23.90 3.34 -3.89
CA GLY A 146 25.31 3.41 -3.49
C GLY A 146 25.56 4.36 -2.32
N ARG A 147 26.51 5.29 -2.48
CA ARG A 147 26.90 6.30 -1.48
C ARG A 147 25.74 7.24 -1.08
N LEU A 148 24.73 7.41 -1.96
CA LEU A 148 23.57 8.27 -1.73
C LEU A 148 22.31 7.51 -1.27
N ARG A 149 22.43 6.24 -0.85
CA ARG A 149 21.27 5.41 -0.46
C ARG A 149 20.46 5.97 0.72
N ARG A 150 21.08 6.73 1.64
CA ARG A 150 20.34 7.40 2.73
C ARG A 150 19.44 8.50 2.17
N VAL A 151 19.99 9.35 1.30
CA VAL A 151 19.28 10.42 0.59
C VAL A 151 18.14 9.84 -0.25
N GLY A 152 18.41 8.82 -1.07
CA GLY A 152 17.36 8.16 -1.86
C GLY A 152 16.22 7.57 -1.00
N ARG A 153 16.54 6.96 0.14
CA ARG A 153 15.49 6.46 1.06
C ARG A 153 14.65 7.58 1.68
N PHE A 154 15.25 8.73 1.96
CA PHE A 154 14.52 9.89 2.48
C PHE A 154 13.46 10.36 1.47
N PHE A 155 13.87 10.63 0.23
CA PHE A 155 12.93 11.09 -0.81
C PHE A 155 11.86 10.04 -1.13
N ALA A 156 12.23 8.75 -1.19
CA ALA A 156 11.27 7.67 -1.42
C ALA A 156 10.20 7.56 -0.31
N ARG A 157 10.54 7.90 0.94
CA ARG A 157 9.59 7.91 2.07
C ARG A 157 8.69 9.14 2.12
N HIS A 158 9.13 10.25 1.53
CA HIS A 158 8.46 11.55 1.63
C HIS A 158 7.85 12.02 0.30
N THR A 159 7.70 11.13 -0.69
CA THR A 159 7.12 11.46 -2.01
C THR A 159 5.80 12.23 -1.94
N ALA A 160 4.89 11.85 -1.04
CA ALA A 160 3.62 12.55 -0.82
C ALA A 160 3.83 13.97 -0.27
N ALA A 161 4.75 14.15 0.69
CA ALA A 161 5.06 15.46 1.26
C ALA A 161 5.66 16.40 0.21
N PHE A 162 6.57 15.90 -0.62
CA PHE A 162 7.12 16.66 -1.75
C PHE A 162 6.08 16.97 -2.83
N GLY A 163 5.11 16.07 -3.05
CA GLY A 163 3.94 16.37 -3.89
C GLY A 163 3.12 17.53 -3.32
N VAL A 164 2.68 17.44 -2.07
CA VAL A 164 1.91 18.53 -1.42
C VAL A 164 2.66 19.86 -1.48
N LEU A 165 3.96 19.83 -1.20
CA LEU A 165 4.82 21.00 -1.26
C LEU A 165 4.94 21.59 -2.67
N GLY A 166 5.12 20.74 -3.69
CA GLY A 166 5.10 21.18 -5.09
C GLY A 166 3.78 21.82 -5.48
N GLY A 167 2.64 21.24 -5.06
CA GLY A 167 1.31 21.81 -5.28
C GLY A 167 1.14 23.19 -4.64
N LEU A 168 1.52 23.31 -3.36
CA LEU A 168 1.47 24.58 -2.62
C LEU A 168 2.36 25.64 -3.25
N LEU A 169 3.59 25.28 -3.66
CA LEU A 169 4.50 26.21 -4.33
C LEU A 169 3.95 26.67 -5.68
N SER A 170 3.36 25.78 -6.48
CA SER A 170 2.76 26.16 -7.76
C SER A 170 1.55 27.10 -7.59
N VAL A 171 0.71 26.88 -6.57
CA VAL A 171 -0.40 27.79 -6.26
C VAL A 171 0.13 29.13 -5.75
N LEU A 172 1.08 29.12 -4.82
CA LEU A 172 1.67 30.32 -4.27
C LEU A 172 2.40 31.15 -5.33
N TYR A 173 3.09 30.51 -6.27
CA TYR A 173 3.72 31.17 -7.42
C TYR A 173 2.69 31.93 -8.25
N GLN A 174 1.55 31.31 -8.55
CA GLN A 174 0.48 31.97 -9.30
C GLN A 174 -0.12 33.15 -8.54
N VAL A 175 -0.40 32.98 -7.24
CA VAL A 175 -0.89 34.08 -6.38
C VAL A 175 0.13 35.23 -6.34
N ALA A 176 1.41 34.92 -6.10
CA ALA A 176 2.47 35.91 -6.01
C ALA A 176 2.72 36.63 -7.33
N SER A 177 2.57 35.93 -8.47
CA SER A 177 2.67 36.52 -9.80
C SER A 177 1.52 37.51 -10.06
N LEU A 178 0.31 37.22 -9.59
CA LEU A 178 -0.84 38.11 -9.75
C LEU A 178 -0.79 39.32 -8.82
N THR A 179 -0.24 39.17 -7.62
CA THR A 179 -0.15 40.24 -6.62
C THR A 179 1.13 41.06 -6.70
N GLY A 180 2.06 40.72 -7.61
CA GLY A 180 3.38 41.37 -7.71
C GLY A 180 4.31 41.07 -6.53
N ALA A 181 3.94 40.15 -5.63
CA ALA A 181 4.66 39.85 -4.39
C ALA A 181 5.57 38.62 -4.53
N THR A 182 6.40 38.57 -5.58
CA THR A 182 7.30 37.44 -5.87
C THR A 182 8.29 37.15 -4.74
N TRP A 183 8.63 38.14 -3.91
CA TRP A 183 9.45 37.97 -2.71
C TRP A 183 8.82 37.04 -1.67
N LEU A 184 7.48 37.03 -1.52
CA LEU A 184 6.78 36.10 -0.61
C LEU A 184 6.94 34.65 -1.07
N PHE A 185 6.91 34.41 -2.38
CA PHE A 185 7.17 33.10 -2.95
C PHE A 185 8.58 32.62 -2.64
N TYR A 186 9.60 33.47 -2.83
CA TYR A 186 10.98 33.11 -2.49
C TYR A 186 11.16 32.83 -1.00
N SER A 187 10.60 33.65 -0.12
CA SER A 187 10.65 33.44 1.34
C SER A 187 10.01 32.12 1.76
N VAL A 188 8.84 31.78 1.22
CA VAL A 188 8.16 30.52 1.52
C VAL A 188 8.89 29.33 0.91
N ALA A 189 9.44 29.46 -0.29
CA ALA A 189 10.25 28.41 -0.93
C ALA A 189 11.52 28.13 -0.12
N VAL A 190 12.24 29.16 0.31
CA VAL A 190 13.43 29.04 1.17
C VAL A 190 13.08 28.43 2.52
N GLY A 191 12.01 28.91 3.17
CA GLY A 191 11.53 28.36 4.44
C GLY A 191 11.09 26.90 4.32
N SER A 192 10.47 26.52 3.19
CA SER A 192 10.07 25.14 2.90
C SER A 192 11.27 24.23 2.66
N VAL A 193 12.29 24.70 1.93
CA VAL A 193 13.56 23.99 1.76
C VAL A 193 14.28 23.82 3.10
N ALA A 194 14.33 24.87 3.92
CA ALA A 194 14.89 24.80 5.26
C ALA A 194 14.13 23.78 6.14
N ALA A 195 12.80 23.80 6.13
CA ALA A 195 11.98 22.82 6.84
C ALA A 195 12.20 21.38 6.35
N ILE A 196 12.35 21.16 5.04
CA ILE A 196 12.69 19.84 4.47
C ILE A 196 14.10 19.41 4.88
N LEU A 197 15.08 20.32 4.89
CA LEU A 197 16.43 20.03 5.34
C LEU A 197 16.47 19.70 6.83
N LEU A 198 15.60 20.31 7.64
CA LEU A 198 15.40 19.96 9.05
C LEU A 198 14.68 18.61 9.23
N LEU A 199 13.83 18.21 8.30
CA LEU A 199 13.24 16.86 8.23
C LEU A 199 14.24 15.79 7.77
N GLY A 200 15.25 16.17 6.98
CA GLY A 200 16.30 15.30 6.41
C GLY A 200 17.59 15.24 7.21
N GLY A 201 17.88 16.27 8.01
CA GLY A 201 18.77 16.16 9.14
C GLY A 201 18.16 15.17 10.11
N ASP A 202 18.98 14.32 10.70
CA ASP A 202 18.56 13.52 11.85
C ASP A 202 18.24 14.49 13.01
N ALA A 203 17.11 15.22 12.93
CA ALA A 203 16.28 15.36 14.08
C ALA A 203 16.03 13.92 14.50
N VAL A 204 16.86 13.46 15.44
CA VAL A 204 16.52 12.43 16.39
C VAL A 204 15.15 12.88 16.87
N ARG A 205 14.10 12.49 16.16
CA ARG A 205 12.80 12.27 16.77
C ARG A 205 13.23 11.42 17.96
N PRO A 206 13.10 11.90 19.21
CA PRO A 206 13.11 10.95 20.29
C PRO A 206 12.13 9.89 19.80
N ARG A 207 12.62 8.67 19.56
CA ARG A 207 11.70 7.56 19.37
C ARG A 207 10.74 7.75 20.55
N PRO A 208 9.42 7.82 20.34
CA PRO A 208 8.53 7.81 21.48
C PRO A 208 9.06 6.65 22.31
N VAL A 209 9.48 6.95 23.55
CA VAL A 209 10.00 5.95 24.47
C VAL A 209 8.81 5.04 24.67
N ARG A 210 8.67 4.08 23.76
CA ARG A 210 7.77 2.97 23.90
C ARG A 210 8.45 2.20 25.01
N LEU A 211 7.72 1.94 26.07
CA LEU A 211 8.03 0.97 27.12
C LEU A 211 8.37 -0.46 26.58
N TYR A 212 8.69 -0.62 25.30
CA TYR A 212 8.82 -1.87 24.56
C TYR A 212 10.17 -2.01 23.81
N ASP A 213 11.10 -1.06 23.96
CA ASP A 213 12.45 -1.14 23.35
C ASP A 213 13.51 -1.73 24.32
N ASP A 214 13.09 -2.42 25.39
CA ASP A 214 13.99 -3.33 26.12
C ASP A 214 14.33 -4.51 25.20
N LEU A 215 15.62 -4.74 24.97
CA LEU A 215 16.16 -5.85 24.17
C LEU A 215 15.55 -7.21 24.61
N ASP A 216 15.25 -7.32 25.89
CA ASP A 216 14.58 -8.47 26.50
C ASP A 216 13.20 -8.71 25.89
N VAL A 217 12.37 -7.67 25.68
CA VAL A 217 10.99 -7.82 25.14
C VAL A 217 10.98 -8.29 23.69
N ALA A 218 11.98 -7.91 22.89
CA ALA A 218 12.12 -8.39 21.52
C ALA A 218 12.53 -9.86 21.47
N GLU A 219 13.36 -10.31 22.40
CA GLU A 219 13.75 -11.70 22.57
C GLU A 219 12.58 -12.57 23.08
N VAL A 220 11.83 -12.04 24.03
CA VAL A 220 10.58 -12.60 24.55
C VAL A 220 9.54 -12.83 23.45
N LYS A 221 9.25 -11.82 22.61
CA LYS A 221 8.34 -12.00 21.47
C LYS A 221 8.83 -13.01 20.44
N ARG A 222 10.16 -13.19 20.30
CA ARG A 222 10.73 -14.24 19.46
C ARG A 222 10.53 -15.61 20.07
N LEU A 223 10.68 -15.76 21.39
CA LEU A 223 10.45 -17.01 22.12
C LEU A 223 8.97 -17.40 22.10
N GLU A 224 8.05 -16.46 22.36
CA GLU A 224 6.60 -16.65 22.21
C GLU A 224 6.23 -17.15 20.81
N LYS A 225 6.79 -16.50 19.78
CA LYS A 225 6.56 -16.90 18.39
C LYS A 225 7.11 -18.30 18.10
N ARG A 226 8.31 -18.63 18.61
CA ARG A 226 8.90 -19.96 18.46
C ARG A 226 8.03 -21.01 19.14
N PHE A 227 7.55 -20.80 20.36
CA PHE A 227 6.63 -21.72 21.03
C PHE A 227 5.36 -21.96 20.21
N ILE A 228 4.74 -20.91 19.67
CA ILE A 228 3.54 -21.04 18.82
C ILE A 228 3.83 -21.91 17.59
N GLU A 229 5.04 -21.81 17.03
CA GLU A 229 5.46 -22.53 15.82
C GLU A 229 5.90 -23.98 16.11
N THR A 230 6.68 -24.22 17.17
CA THR A 230 7.28 -25.53 17.47
C THR A 230 6.48 -26.34 18.49
N GLY A 231 5.85 -25.69 19.47
CA GLY A 231 5.18 -26.34 20.60
C GLY A 231 6.15 -26.80 21.68
N ASP A 232 7.39 -26.33 21.64
CA ASP A 232 8.44 -26.70 22.58
C ASP A 232 8.17 -26.09 23.95
N VAL A 233 7.71 -26.94 24.86
CA VAL A 233 7.27 -26.56 26.21
C VAL A 233 8.46 -26.13 27.08
N ALA A 234 9.67 -26.62 26.80
CA ALA A 234 10.88 -26.21 27.51
C ALA A 234 11.17 -24.71 27.29
N LEU A 235 10.96 -24.20 26.07
CA LEU A 235 11.12 -22.78 25.75
C LEU A 235 10.14 -21.89 26.53
N LEU A 236 8.91 -22.37 26.76
CA LEU A 236 7.91 -21.65 27.55
C LEU A 236 8.27 -21.66 29.05
N ALA A 237 8.76 -22.78 29.57
CA ALA A 237 9.19 -22.90 30.96
C ALA A 237 10.43 -22.04 31.27
N THR A 238 11.43 -22.00 30.38
CA THR A 238 12.60 -21.13 30.51
C THR A 238 12.22 -19.65 30.47
N TYR A 239 11.25 -19.29 29.62
CA TYR A 239 10.70 -17.94 29.53
C TYR A 239 10.03 -17.50 30.85
N VAL A 240 9.19 -18.37 31.44
CA VAL A 240 8.57 -18.13 32.75
C VAL A 240 9.61 -18.00 33.86
N ALA A 241 10.59 -18.90 33.91
CA ALA A 241 11.65 -18.88 34.92
C ALA A 241 12.51 -17.59 34.87
N TYR A 242 12.85 -17.11 33.67
CA TYR A 242 13.58 -15.86 33.48
C TYR A 242 12.81 -14.65 34.03
N HIS A 243 11.50 -14.56 33.76
CA HIS A 243 10.69 -13.45 34.26
C HIS A 243 10.45 -13.50 35.77
N MET A 244 10.31 -14.70 36.34
CA MET A 244 10.18 -14.87 37.79
C MET A 244 11.46 -14.52 38.55
N ALA A 245 12.63 -14.87 38.00
CA ALA A 245 13.92 -14.50 38.56
C ALA A 245 14.16 -12.98 38.57
N ARG A 246 13.58 -12.25 37.60
CA ARG A 246 13.69 -10.78 37.51
C ARG A 246 12.71 -10.05 38.44
N GLY A 247 11.59 -10.68 38.79
CA GLY A 247 10.52 -10.10 39.61
C GLY A 247 10.64 -10.33 41.12
N GLY A 248 11.60 -11.13 41.59
CA GLY A 248 11.76 -11.43 43.03
C GLY A 248 10.56 -12.17 43.64
N VAL A 249 10.01 -13.15 42.91
CA VAL A 249 8.75 -13.82 43.26
C VAL A 249 8.96 -15.00 44.22
N ASP A 250 8.01 -15.21 45.13
CA ASP A 250 7.92 -16.31 46.09
C ASP A 250 7.93 -17.71 45.39
N GLU A 251 8.78 -18.64 45.85
CA GLU A 251 9.10 -19.92 45.20
C GLU A 251 7.86 -20.80 44.96
N GLY A 252 6.91 -20.78 45.90
CA GLY A 252 5.66 -21.54 45.79
C GLY A 252 4.78 -21.09 44.62
N LYS A 253 4.72 -19.78 44.38
CA LYS A 253 3.97 -19.18 43.25
C LYS A 253 4.73 -19.36 41.94
N ALA A 254 6.06 -19.41 42.00
CA ALA A 254 6.89 -19.70 40.84
C ALA A 254 6.65 -21.11 40.29
N LEU A 255 6.53 -22.09 41.18
CA LEU A 255 6.23 -23.47 40.83
C LEU A 255 4.86 -23.64 40.15
N GLU A 256 3.84 -22.88 40.53
CA GLU A 256 2.51 -22.94 39.92
C GLU A 256 2.52 -22.49 38.45
N VAL A 257 3.20 -21.39 38.13
CA VAL A 257 3.25 -20.87 36.75
C VAL A 257 4.14 -21.75 35.86
N VAL A 258 5.22 -22.30 36.41
CA VAL A 258 6.07 -23.28 35.69
C VAL A 258 5.29 -24.58 35.43
N ARG A 259 4.54 -25.09 36.41
CA ARG A 259 3.68 -26.28 36.20
C ARG A 259 2.61 -26.02 35.15
N ALA A 260 1.96 -24.85 35.19
CA ALA A 260 0.98 -24.46 34.19
C ALA A 260 1.60 -24.38 32.78
N ALA A 261 2.84 -23.90 32.66
CA ALA A 261 3.56 -23.88 31.38
C ALA A 261 3.90 -25.30 30.88
N LEU A 262 4.27 -26.22 31.78
CA LEU A 262 4.68 -27.58 31.46
C LEU A 262 3.51 -28.54 31.11
N ASP A 263 2.28 -28.22 31.53
CA ASP A 263 1.11 -29.08 31.36
C ASP A 263 0.56 -29.12 29.92
N TYR A 264 1.12 -28.34 28.99
CA TYR A 264 0.62 -28.30 27.61
C TYR A 264 1.04 -29.51 26.78
N ARG A 265 0.05 -30.18 26.15
CA ARG A 265 0.27 -31.21 25.14
C ARG A 265 -0.51 -30.96 23.85
N ASP A 266 0.20 -31.06 22.73
CA ASP A 266 -0.41 -31.05 21.40
C ASP A 266 -1.20 -32.32 21.13
N VAL A 267 -2.22 -32.21 20.28
CA VAL A 267 -2.87 -33.41 19.72
C VAL A 267 -1.95 -33.96 18.64
N THR A 268 -1.44 -35.16 18.86
CA THR A 268 -0.62 -35.88 17.88
C THR A 268 -1.52 -36.49 16.80
N PRO A 269 -1.22 -36.28 15.51
CA PRO A 269 -1.91 -36.99 14.45
C PRO A 269 -1.59 -38.48 14.53
N SER A 270 -2.56 -39.34 14.20
CA SER A 270 -2.30 -40.75 13.95
C SER A 270 -1.23 -40.89 12.85
N PRO A 271 -0.29 -41.85 12.95
CA PRO A 271 0.72 -42.08 11.92
C PRO A 271 0.12 -42.42 10.55
N PHE A 272 -1.16 -42.81 10.50
CA PHE A 272 -1.90 -43.12 9.27
C PHE A 272 -2.83 -41.98 8.80
N ALA A 273 -2.75 -40.79 9.40
CA ALA A 273 -3.65 -39.69 9.07
C ALA A 273 -3.34 -39.08 7.68
N PRO A 274 -4.36 -38.83 6.83
CA PRO A 274 -4.18 -38.18 5.53
C PRO A 274 -3.55 -36.78 5.66
N PRO A 275 -2.79 -36.30 4.64
CA PRO A 275 -2.07 -35.02 4.70
C PRO A 275 -2.93 -33.79 5.03
N LEU A 276 -4.20 -33.80 4.60
CA LEU A 276 -5.17 -32.74 4.90
C LEU A 276 -5.55 -32.71 6.38
N VAL A 277 -5.69 -33.87 7.02
CA VAL A 277 -5.99 -34.01 8.46
C VAL A 277 -4.79 -33.55 9.28
N VAL A 278 -3.57 -33.90 8.88
CA VAL A 278 -2.32 -33.42 9.49
C VAL A 278 -2.23 -31.89 9.41
N LYS A 279 -2.60 -31.29 8.27
CA LYS A 279 -2.60 -29.83 8.08
C LYS A 279 -3.66 -29.11 8.92
N LEU A 280 -4.84 -29.71 9.07
CA LEU A 280 -5.91 -29.24 9.96
C LEU A 280 -5.48 -29.29 11.43
N LEU A 281 -4.90 -30.41 11.87
CA LEU A 281 -4.39 -30.58 13.23
C LEU A 281 -3.25 -29.60 13.54
N ARG A 282 -2.33 -29.34 12.60
CA ARG A 282 -1.30 -28.30 12.77
C ARG A 282 -1.90 -26.90 12.98
N ARG A 283 -2.94 -26.54 12.22
CA ARG A 283 -3.64 -25.26 12.40
C ARG A 283 -4.36 -25.18 13.74
N LEU A 284 -4.98 -26.29 14.16
CA LEU A 284 -5.70 -26.39 15.43
C LEU A 284 -4.74 -26.31 16.63
N ASN A 285 -3.62 -27.05 16.59
CA ASN A 285 -2.57 -26.99 17.61
C ASN A 285 -1.97 -25.58 17.70
N ARG A 286 -1.69 -24.90 16.58
CA ARG A 286 -1.23 -23.49 16.60
C ARG A 286 -2.19 -22.56 17.35
N ARG A 287 -3.50 -22.73 17.16
CA ARG A 287 -4.53 -21.95 17.88
C ARG A 287 -4.63 -22.34 19.35
N ARG A 288 -4.39 -23.60 19.70
CA ARG A 288 -4.38 -24.08 21.11
C ARG A 288 -3.14 -23.57 21.84
N ARG A 289 -1.95 -23.64 21.23
CA ARG A 289 -0.69 -23.07 21.75
C ARG A 289 -0.82 -21.58 22.03
N ALA A 290 -1.37 -20.80 21.09
CA ALA A 290 -1.58 -19.36 21.29
C ALA A 290 -2.54 -19.04 22.45
N ARG A 291 -3.59 -19.86 22.65
CA ARG A 291 -4.51 -19.71 23.79
C ARG A 291 -3.86 -20.10 25.11
N HIS A 292 -3.05 -21.15 25.11
CA HIS A 292 -2.32 -21.59 26.27
C HIS A 292 -1.28 -20.55 26.70
N LEU A 293 -0.48 -20.04 25.77
CA LEU A 293 0.47 -18.95 26.02
C LEU A 293 -0.20 -17.74 26.68
N LYS A 294 -1.36 -17.30 26.18
CA LYS A 294 -2.13 -16.21 26.81
C LYS A 294 -2.55 -16.50 28.25
N ARG A 295 -2.89 -17.75 28.57
CA ARG A 295 -3.23 -18.15 29.95
C ARG A 295 -2.00 -18.10 30.86
N VAL A 296 -0.85 -18.59 30.38
CA VAL A 296 0.41 -18.57 31.14
C VAL A 296 0.88 -17.14 31.37
N MET A 297 0.82 -16.27 30.34
CA MET A 297 1.14 -14.85 30.48
C MET A 297 0.22 -14.15 31.49
N ALA A 298 -1.09 -14.39 31.42
CA ALA A 298 -2.05 -13.80 32.35
C ALA A 298 -1.86 -14.31 33.80
N LEU A 299 -1.35 -15.52 34.00
CA LEU A 299 -0.94 -16.00 35.32
C LEU A 299 0.33 -15.27 35.77
N LEU A 300 1.34 -15.18 34.90
CA LEU A 300 2.60 -14.52 35.19
C LEU A 300 2.42 -13.03 35.54
N GLU A 301 1.53 -12.32 34.84
CA GLU A 301 1.14 -10.92 35.12
C GLU A 301 0.43 -10.73 36.48
N ARG A 302 -0.14 -11.78 37.09
CA ARG A 302 -0.73 -11.68 38.44
C ARG A 302 0.31 -11.71 39.56
N TYR A 303 1.53 -12.12 39.25
CA TYR A 303 2.58 -12.40 40.24
C TYR A 303 3.82 -11.54 40.09
N LEU A 304 3.98 -10.86 38.94
CA LEU A 304 4.90 -9.73 38.75
C LEU A 304 4.25 -8.43 39.23
#